data_AF-A0A7C3XTU0-F1
#
_entry.id   AF-A0A7C3XTU0-F1
#
_cell.length_a   1.000
_cell.length_b   1.000
_cell.length_c   1.000
_cell.angle_alpha   90.00
_cell.angle_beta   90.00
_cell.angle_gamma   90.00
#
_symmetry.space_group_name_H-M   'P 1'
#
loop_
_entity.id
_entity.type
_entity.pdbx_description
1 polymer ?
#
loop_
_entity_poly.entity_id
_entity_poly.type
_entity_poly.pdbx_seq_one_letter_code
_entity_poly.pdbx_strand_id
1 'polypeptide(L)'
;MAKYPDKVNLYDDRGKLFDTNVPIEALSPLKNTAIQKIISYVKQCVAVNLEGVEKALATGEVGGKWCIIRGRSLKLDLVKNAGSVADSLKKCLQVDPGDDTEVKVLKGGKHLLVKVPAKRLNAGVEYTTGVTAVAAALCCTIIENFKVNIWDADLVHAAVWGRYPQTMEMLGGNVSSLLAVPQQNEGMGYALRNIPCAHIALIAKKNAMNAAALSSILEQTAMFEMGDAIGSFERFHLLGLAYQGLNADNIVYDLVKENAKTGTLGDVVISTVKRALSDGVIKPLKKTPSGYTLYTTSDLNKWNAYAAAGLLAGTMITCGAARSMQHAPSVFIYFNDLVERETGLPGVDFGRVAGTGVEMSFFSHSIYGGGNPAVFHGNHIVTRHSKGFTIPCVAAAVALDAGTTIYTPEKISGVVGEVLSEVPELRESLRYVNEAAVSIKGGI
;
A
#
# COMPACT_ATOMS: atom_id res chain seq x y z
N MET A 1 30.36 -2.14 -6.69
CA MET A 1 30.79 -1.05 -5.80
C MET A 1 29.55 -0.25 -5.51
N ALA A 2 29.17 -0.21 -4.23
CA ALA A 2 28.00 0.51 -3.77
C ALA A 2 28.09 2.01 -4.14
N LYS A 3 26.98 2.59 -4.59
CA LYS A 3 26.87 4.03 -4.88
C LYS A 3 26.91 4.86 -3.61
N TYR A 4 26.38 4.33 -2.52
CA TYR A 4 26.29 4.99 -1.22
C TYR A 4 27.07 4.21 -0.16
N PRO A 5 27.77 4.89 0.77
CA PRO A 5 28.51 4.22 1.83
C PRO A 5 27.60 3.66 2.93
N ASP A 6 26.31 4.02 2.93
CA ASP A 6 25.35 3.66 3.96
C ASP A 6 25.14 2.15 4.07
N LYS A 7 25.16 1.68 5.32
CA LYS A 7 24.81 0.32 5.71
C LYS A 7 23.82 0.37 6.86
N VAL A 8 22.91 -0.59 6.90
CA VAL A 8 21.87 -0.72 7.93
C VAL A 8 21.81 -2.14 8.45
N ASN A 9 21.30 -2.30 9.67
CA ASN A 9 20.92 -3.60 10.22
C ASN A 9 19.42 -3.83 9.95
N LEU A 10 19.07 -5.03 9.50
CA LEU A 10 17.71 -5.42 9.18
C LEU A 10 17.06 -6.08 10.40
N TYR A 11 15.79 -5.78 10.64
CA TYR A 11 14.99 -6.34 11.72
C TYR A 11 13.65 -6.84 11.19
N ASP A 12 13.08 -7.84 11.86
CA ASP A 12 11.72 -8.30 11.58
C ASP A 12 10.65 -7.41 12.23
N ASP A 13 9.38 -7.74 12.02
CA ASP A 13 8.22 -7.01 12.56
C ASP A 13 8.02 -7.20 14.07
N ARG A 14 8.91 -7.97 14.73
CA ARG A 14 8.93 -8.21 16.18
C ARG A 14 10.18 -7.63 16.84
N GLY A 15 10.97 -6.86 16.10
CA GLY A 15 12.19 -6.22 16.60
C GLY A 15 13.34 -7.20 16.84
N LYS A 16 13.33 -8.36 16.17
CA LYS A 16 14.45 -9.30 16.19
C LYS A 16 15.41 -8.99 15.05
N LEU A 17 16.70 -8.95 15.37
CA LEU A 17 17.76 -8.80 14.37
C LEU A 17 17.66 -9.90 13.31
N PHE A 18 17.66 -9.48 12.05
CA PHE A 18 17.60 -10.35 10.88
C PHE A 18 18.99 -10.50 10.26
N ASP A 19 19.68 -9.39 9.95
CA ASP A 19 21.02 -9.38 9.38
C ASP A 19 21.70 -8.00 9.64
N THR A 20 23.03 -7.93 9.51
CA THR A 20 23.81 -6.71 9.83
C THR A 20 24.63 -6.23 8.64
N ASN A 21 24.96 -4.93 8.66
CA ASN A 21 25.85 -4.32 7.67
C ASN A 21 25.37 -4.47 6.21
N VAL A 22 24.05 -4.43 5.99
CA VAL A 22 23.45 -4.54 4.66
C VAL A 22 23.59 -3.19 3.93
N PRO A 23 24.19 -3.14 2.73
CA PRO A 23 24.27 -1.92 1.94
C PRO A 23 22.87 -1.36 1.65
N ILE A 24 22.68 -0.05 1.77
CA ILE A 24 21.37 0.58 1.61
C ILE A 24 20.72 0.26 0.26
N GLU A 25 21.53 0.10 -0.79
CA GLU A 25 21.04 -0.19 -2.14
C GLU A 25 20.46 -1.60 -2.27
N ALA A 26 20.71 -2.52 -1.33
CA ALA A 26 20.05 -3.82 -1.29
C ALA A 26 18.54 -3.70 -1.01
N LEU A 27 18.10 -2.55 -0.49
CA LEU A 27 16.70 -2.20 -0.25
C LEU A 27 16.11 -1.35 -1.38
N SER A 28 16.90 -1.01 -2.41
CA SER A 28 16.42 -0.20 -3.53
C SER A 28 15.37 -0.95 -4.35
N PRO A 29 14.26 -0.31 -4.76
CA PRO A 29 13.33 -0.89 -5.74
C PRO A 29 13.99 -1.31 -7.06
N LEU A 30 15.14 -0.70 -7.39
CA LEU A 30 15.91 -1.02 -8.60
C LEU A 30 16.76 -2.29 -8.48
N LYS A 31 17.01 -2.80 -7.26
CA LYS A 31 17.90 -3.96 -7.02
C LYS A 31 17.23 -5.09 -6.24
N ASN A 32 16.32 -4.78 -5.31
CA ASN A 32 15.69 -5.76 -4.44
C ASN A 32 14.65 -6.58 -5.22
N THR A 33 14.93 -7.87 -5.40
CA THR A 33 14.09 -8.77 -6.19
C THR A 33 12.71 -9.01 -5.57
N ALA A 34 12.57 -8.94 -4.24
CA ALA A 34 11.27 -9.03 -3.59
C ALA A 34 10.42 -7.77 -3.83
N ILE A 35 11.01 -6.57 -3.80
CA ILE A 35 10.29 -5.34 -4.17
C ILE A 35 9.80 -5.44 -5.61
N GLN A 36 10.67 -5.82 -6.55
CA GLN A 36 10.29 -5.99 -7.96
C GLN A 36 9.15 -7.01 -8.13
N LYS A 37 9.19 -8.10 -7.37
CA LYS A 37 8.14 -9.12 -7.35
C LYS A 37 6.83 -8.59 -6.76
N ILE A 38 6.88 -7.82 -5.68
CA ILE A 38 5.70 -7.13 -5.09
C ILE A 38 5.05 -6.22 -6.15
N ILE A 39 5.82 -5.39 -6.85
CA ILE A 39 5.29 -4.50 -7.90
C ILE A 39 4.70 -5.31 -9.06
N SER A 40 5.36 -6.39 -9.46
CA SER A 40 4.81 -7.29 -10.48
C SER A 40 3.47 -7.86 -10.05
N TYR A 41 3.35 -8.33 -8.80
CA TYR A 41 2.12 -8.91 -8.26
C TYR A 41 1.00 -7.90 -8.11
N VAL A 42 1.30 -6.66 -7.77
CA VAL A 42 0.31 -5.56 -7.76
C VAL A 42 -0.32 -5.36 -9.15
N LYS A 43 0.44 -5.58 -10.23
CA LYS A 43 -0.04 -5.50 -11.61
C LYS A 43 -0.70 -6.80 -12.12
N GLN A 44 -0.24 -7.95 -11.63
CA GLN A 44 -0.65 -9.28 -12.13
C GLN A 44 -1.83 -9.89 -11.37
N CYS A 45 -1.95 -9.63 -10.07
CA CYS A 45 -2.94 -10.28 -9.21
C CYS A 45 -4.28 -9.54 -9.26
N VAL A 46 -5.31 -10.28 -9.62
CA VAL A 46 -6.69 -9.79 -9.79
C VAL A 46 -7.62 -10.62 -8.92
N ALA A 47 -8.51 -9.93 -8.20
CA ALA A 47 -9.56 -10.55 -7.41
C ALA A 47 -10.82 -10.73 -8.25
N VAL A 48 -11.42 -11.92 -8.20
CA VAL A 48 -12.70 -12.23 -8.84
C VAL A 48 -13.71 -12.61 -7.77
N ASN A 49 -14.85 -11.94 -7.76
CA ASN A 49 -15.99 -12.23 -6.89
C ASN A 49 -17.03 -13.10 -7.61
N LEU A 50 -16.84 -14.43 -7.62
CA LEU A 50 -17.76 -15.35 -8.30
C LEU A 50 -19.17 -15.33 -7.71
N GLU A 51 -19.31 -15.23 -6.38
CA GLU A 51 -20.64 -15.11 -5.76
C GLU A 51 -21.33 -13.80 -6.15
N GLY A 52 -20.56 -12.73 -6.35
CA GLY A 52 -21.06 -11.45 -6.86
C GLY A 52 -21.54 -11.56 -8.31
N VAL A 53 -20.77 -12.21 -9.18
CA VAL A 53 -21.19 -12.48 -10.57
C VAL A 53 -22.45 -13.35 -10.60
N GLU A 54 -22.47 -14.44 -9.84
CA GLU A 54 -23.62 -15.36 -9.75
C GLU A 54 -24.88 -14.63 -9.29
N LYS A 55 -24.78 -13.83 -8.22
CA LYS A 55 -25.89 -13.02 -7.74
C LYS A 55 -26.36 -12.00 -8.78
N ALA A 56 -25.44 -11.24 -9.37
CA ALA A 56 -25.77 -10.19 -10.34
C ALA A 56 -26.49 -10.76 -11.57
N LEU A 57 -26.05 -11.91 -12.06
CA LEU A 57 -26.72 -12.65 -13.13
C LEU A 57 -28.12 -13.13 -12.71
N ALA A 58 -28.25 -13.71 -11.51
CA ALA A 58 -29.52 -14.28 -11.05
C ALA A 58 -30.61 -13.21 -10.81
N THR A 59 -30.21 -11.99 -10.44
CA THR A 59 -31.15 -10.90 -10.10
C THR A 59 -31.30 -9.83 -11.19
N GLY A 60 -30.37 -9.76 -12.14
CA GLY A 60 -30.26 -8.65 -13.08
C GLY A 60 -29.71 -7.36 -12.44
N GLU A 61 -29.16 -7.43 -11.22
CA GLU A 61 -28.49 -6.32 -10.51
C GLU A 61 -27.08 -6.10 -11.08
N VAL A 62 -26.99 -5.45 -12.25
CA VAL A 62 -25.73 -5.21 -12.98
C VAL A 62 -25.48 -3.72 -13.23
N GLY A 63 -24.21 -3.36 -13.44
CA GLY A 63 -23.82 -2.01 -13.83
C GLY A 63 -23.83 -0.97 -12.72
N GLY A 64 -23.73 -1.39 -11.46
CA GLY A 64 -23.53 -0.49 -10.31
C GLY A 64 -24.68 -0.46 -9.31
N LYS A 65 -24.48 0.28 -8.22
CA LYS A 65 -25.42 0.33 -7.10
C LYS A 65 -26.81 0.78 -7.57
N TRP A 66 -27.85 0.08 -7.11
CA TRP A 66 -29.26 0.36 -7.40
C TRP A 66 -29.69 0.21 -8.88
N CYS A 67 -28.86 -0.42 -9.72
CA CYS A 67 -29.20 -0.67 -11.12
C CYS A 67 -29.71 -2.10 -11.29
N ILE A 68 -30.92 -2.25 -11.83
CA ILE A 68 -31.57 -3.55 -12.04
C ILE A 68 -32.19 -3.58 -13.43
N ILE A 69 -31.81 -4.54 -14.27
CA ILE A 69 -32.41 -4.76 -15.58
C ILE A 69 -33.51 -5.82 -15.46
N ARG A 70 -34.76 -5.36 -15.30
CA ARG A 70 -35.91 -6.25 -15.15
C ARG A 70 -36.12 -7.10 -16.40
N GLY A 71 -36.45 -8.37 -16.21
CA GLY A 71 -36.67 -9.33 -17.29
C GLY A 71 -35.38 -9.94 -17.86
N ARG A 72 -34.20 -9.52 -17.39
CA ARG A 72 -32.91 -10.14 -17.73
C ARG A 72 -32.36 -10.82 -16.48
N SER A 73 -32.37 -12.15 -16.45
CA SER A 73 -31.75 -12.93 -15.39
C SER A 73 -31.24 -14.26 -15.92
N LEU A 74 -30.13 -14.72 -15.34
CA LEU A 74 -29.46 -15.95 -15.71
C LEU A 74 -28.98 -16.67 -14.45
N LYS A 75 -29.50 -17.87 -14.20
CA LYS A 75 -29.12 -18.67 -13.01
C LYS A 75 -28.02 -19.65 -13.40
N LEU A 76 -26.80 -19.37 -12.94
CA LEU A 76 -25.63 -20.23 -13.14
C LEU A 76 -25.04 -20.60 -11.79
N ASP A 77 -24.75 -21.87 -11.58
CA ASP A 77 -24.12 -22.36 -10.34
C ASP A 77 -22.58 -22.12 -10.37
N LEU A 78 -22.13 -20.86 -10.46
CA LEU A 78 -20.71 -20.51 -10.61
C LEU A 78 -19.89 -20.93 -9.38
N VAL A 79 -20.38 -20.64 -8.18
CA VAL A 79 -19.67 -20.94 -6.91
C VAL A 79 -19.52 -22.45 -6.73
N LYS A 80 -20.57 -23.21 -7.01
CA LYS A 80 -20.56 -24.69 -6.93
C LYS A 80 -19.58 -25.30 -7.93
N ASN A 81 -19.39 -24.66 -9.09
CA ASN A 81 -18.50 -25.11 -10.16
C ASN A 81 -17.17 -24.33 -10.20
N ALA A 82 -16.78 -23.65 -9.12
CA ALA A 82 -15.64 -22.74 -9.10
C ALA A 82 -14.32 -23.41 -9.52
N GLY A 83 -14.12 -24.70 -9.22
CA GLY A 83 -12.95 -25.45 -9.69
C GLY A 83 -12.87 -25.54 -11.22
N SER A 84 -13.98 -25.91 -11.87
CA SER A 84 -14.06 -25.98 -13.34
C SER A 84 -13.92 -24.60 -13.99
N VAL A 85 -14.52 -23.56 -13.38
CA VAL A 85 -14.35 -22.17 -13.81
C VAL A 85 -12.88 -21.75 -13.68
N ALA A 86 -12.22 -22.06 -12.57
CA ALA A 86 -10.81 -21.73 -12.35
C ALA A 86 -9.89 -22.41 -13.36
N ASP A 87 -10.09 -23.70 -13.64
CA ASP A 87 -9.29 -24.46 -14.61
C ASP A 87 -9.45 -23.91 -16.03
N SER A 88 -10.67 -23.57 -16.42
CA SER A 88 -10.99 -23.02 -17.74
C SER A 88 -10.45 -21.60 -17.89
N LEU A 89 -10.59 -20.78 -16.85
CA LEU A 89 -10.03 -19.43 -16.79
C LEU A 89 -8.50 -19.45 -16.88
N LYS A 90 -7.85 -20.38 -16.16
CA LYS A 90 -6.40 -20.58 -16.23
C LYS A 90 -5.96 -20.92 -17.65
N LYS A 91 -6.63 -21.89 -18.30
CA LYS A 91 -6.32 -22.29 -19.68
C LYS A 91 -6.51 -21.14 -20.68
N CYS A 92 -7.54 -20.32 -20.49
CA CYS A 92 -7.81 -19.16 -21.34
C CYS A 92 -6.75 -18.06 -21.17
N LEU A 93 -6.27 -17.84 -19.95
CA LEU A 93 -5.27 -16.82 -19.63
C LEU A 93 -3.84 -17.24 -19.96
N GLN A 94 -3.52 -18.53 -19.87
CA GLN A 94 -2.18 -19.04 -20.12
C GLN A 94 -1.71 -18.70 -21.54
N VAL A 95 -0.44 -18.29 -21.66
CA VAL A 95 0.20 -18.01 -22.95
C VAL A 95 0.99 -19.24 -23.40
N ASP A 96 1.79 -19.81 -22.49
CA ASP A 96 2.61 -20.99 -22.77
C ASP A 96 2.41 -22.06 -21.69
N PRO A 97 2.48 -23.36 -22.05
CA PRO A 97 2.52 -24.44 -21.08
C PRO A 97 3.61 -24.20 -20.03
N GLY A 98 3.21 -24.15 -18.75
CA GLY A 98 4.12 -23.94 -17.61
C GLY A 98 4.56 -22.49 -17.35
N ASP A 99 3.93 -21.49 -17.98
CA ASP A 99 4.14 -20.08 -17.60
C ASP A 99 3.67 -19.76 -16.16
N ASP A 100 3.82 -18.50 -15.75
CA ASP A 100 3.54 -18.06 -14.38
C ASP A 100 2.06 -17.77 -14.09
N THR A 101 1.14 -18.25 -14.93
CA THR A 101 -0.32 -18.14 -14.72
C THR A 101 -0.78 -19.00 -13.54
N GLU A 102 -1.51 -18.38 -12.61
CA GLU A 102 -2.08 -19.08 -11.45
C GLU A 102 -3.53 -18.65 -11.22
N VAL A 103 -4.40 -19.61 -10.90
CA VAL A 103 -5.77 -19.34 -10.45
C VAL A 103 -6.02 -20.16 -9.19
N LYS A 104 -6.23 -19.48 -8.05
CA LYS A 104 -6.56 -20.12 -6.77
C LYS A 104 -8.02 -19.91 -6.45
N VAL A 105 -8.70 -21.00 -6.11
CA VAL A 105 -10.07 -20.97 -5.57
C VAL A 105 -10.00 -20.69 -4.08
N LEU A 106 -10.72 -19.67 -3.62
CA LEU A 106 -10.76 -19.23 -2.23
C LEU A 106 -12.19 -19.31 -1.68
N LYS A 107 -12.29 -19.33 -0.34
CA LYS A 107 -13.57 -19.21 0.40
C LYS A 107 -14.67 -20.16 -0.09
N GLY A 108 -14.31 -21.41 -0.35
CA GLY A 108 -15.25 -22.44 -0.80
C GLY A 108 -15.85 -22.18 -2.19
N GLY A 109 -15.13 -21.46 -3.07
CA GLY A 109 -15.56 -21.18 -4.44
C GLY A 109 -16.09 -19.77 -4.66
N LYS A 110 -16.28 -18.98 -3.59
CA LYS A 110 -16.86 -17.63 -3.68
C LYS A 110 -15.95 -16.64 -4.39
N HIS A 111 -14.63 -16.79 -4.24
CA HIS A 111 -13.65 -15.86 -4.79
C HIS A 111 -12.53 -16.60 -5.49
N LEU A 112 -11.92 -15.95 -6.48
CA LEU A 112 -10.67 -16.42 -7.10
C LEU A 112 -9.57 -15.37 -6.93
N LEU A 113 -8.35 -15.83 -6.63
CA LEU A 113 -7.13 -15.07 -6.86
C LEU A 113 -6.55 -15.51 -8.21
N VAL A 114 -6.49 -14.57 -9.14
CA VAL A 114 -5.95 -14.81 -10.49
C VAL A 114 -4.64 -14.05 -10.64
N LYS A 115 -3.54 -14.76 -10.90
CA LYS A 115 -2.26 -14.17 -11.30
C LYS A 115 -2.12 -14.32 -12.82
N VAL A 116 -2.18 -13.19 -13.52
CA VAL A 116 -1.99 -13.11 -14.97
C VAL A 116 -0.51 -13.29 -15.31
N PRO A 117 -0.15 -14.06 -16.35
CA PRO A 117 1.25 -14.30 -16.68
C PRO A 117 1.96 -13.02 -17.11
N ALA A 118 3.22 -12.86 -16.69
CA ALA A 118 4.00 -11.65 -16.94
C ALA A 118 4.11 -11.31 -18.43
N LYS A 119 4.10 -12.35 -19.29
CA LYS A 119 4.13 -12.19 -20.75
C LYS A 119 2.99 -11.31 -21.30
N ARG A 120 1.79 -11.39 -20.72
CA ARG A 120 0.67 -10.52 -21.13
C ARG A 120 0.93 -9.07 -20.76
N LEU A 121 1.39 -8.83 -19.53
CA LEU A 121 1.72 -7.48 -19.05
C LEU A 121 2.86 -6.86 -19.88
N ASN A 122 3.85 -7.65 -20.28
CA ASN A 122 4.98 -7.19 -21.09
C ASN A 122 4.60 -6.89 -22.55
N ALA A 123 3.53 -7.49 -23.06
CA ALA A 123 3.00 -7.19 -24.39
C ALA A 123 2.08 -5.94 -24.38
N GLY A 124 1.56 -5.58 -23.22
CA GLY A 124 0.75 -4.38 -23.01
C GLY A 124 1.61 -3.14 -22.69
N VAL A 125 1.00 -1.96 -22.83
CA VAL A 125 1.65 -0.69 -22.46
C VAL A 125 1.63 -0.48 -20.95
N GLU A 126 0.57 -0.91 -20.26
CA GLU A 126 0.34 -0.59 -18.85
C GLU A 126 -0.35 -1.75 -18.08
N TYR A 127 -0.73 -1.50 -16.83
CA TYR A 127 -1.13 -2.51 -15.84
C TYR A 127 -2.60 -2.97 -15.91
N THR A 128 -3.52 -2.21 -16.52
CA THR A 128 -4.91 -2.66 -16.75
C THR A 128 -4.99 -3.88 -17.66
N THR A 129 -3.93 -4.18 -18.43
CA THR A 129 -3.76 -5.46 -19.13
C THR A 129 -4.04 -6.66 -18.21
N GLY A 130 -3.68 -6.59 -16.93
CA GLY A 130 -3.99 -7.63 -15.94
C GLY A 130 -5.49 -7.81 -15.74
N VAL A 131 -6.19 -6.78 -15.25
CA VAL A 131 -7.62 -6.85 -14.93
C VAL A 131 -8.50 -7.10 -16.16
N THR A 132 -8.17 -6.49 -17.30
CA THR A 132 -8.92 -6.64 -18.55
C THR A 132 -8.79 -8.03 -19.15
N ALA A 133 -7.60 -8.65 -19.09
CA ALA A 133 -7.40 -10.03 -19.51
C ALA A 133 -8.25 -10.99 -18.66
N VAL A 134 -8.24 -10.82 -17.33
CA VAL A 134 -9.04 -11.67 -16.43
C VAL A 134 -10.53 -11.49 -16.68
N ALA A 135 -11.01 -10.26 -16.82
CA ALA A 135 -12.42 -9.99 -17.06
C ALA A 135 -12.90 -10.56 -18.41
N ALA A 136 -12.12 -10.39 -19.48
CA ALA A 136 -12.44 -10.97 -20.79
C ALA A 136 -12.46 -12.52 -20.74
N ALA A 137 -11.40 -13.11 -20.18
CA ALA A 137 -11.29 -14.57 -20.08
C ALA A 137 -12.38 -15.18 -19.20
N LEU A 138 -12.81 -14.48 -18.14
CA LEU A 138 -13.92 -14.90 -17.30
C LEU A 138 -15.26 -14.88 -18.05
N CYS A 139 -15.52 -13.86 -18.87
CA CYS A 139 -16.70 -13.84 -19.74
C CYS A 139 -16.72 -15.05 -20.69
N CYS A 140 -15.61 -15.31 -21.41
CA CYS A 140 -15.48 -16.48 -22.28
C CYS A 140 -15.70 -17.78 -21.51
N THR A 141 -15.06 -17.92 -20.35
CA THR A 141 -15.16 -19.10 -19.49
C THR A 141 -16.60 -19.37 -19.06
N ILE A 142 -17.32 -18.34 -18.60
CA ILE A 142 -18.72 -18.50 -18.17
C ILE A 142 -19.60 -18.89 -19.35
N ILE A 143 -19.46 -18.20 -20.49
CA ILE A 143 -20.27 -18.47 -21.68
C ILE A 143 -20.05 -19.90 -22.19
N GLU A 144 -18.79 -20.34 -22.27
CA GLU A 144 -18.42 -21.66 -22.79
C GLU A 144 -18.76 -22.79 -21.83
N ASN A 145 -18.49 -22.65 -20.52
CA ASN A 145 -18.73 -23.71 -19.55
C ASN A 145 -20.23 -23.95 -19.34
N PHE A 146 -21.02 -22.89 -19.35
CA PHE A 146 -22.46 -22.96 -19.07
C PHE A 146 -23.33 -22.85 -20.32
N LYS A 147 -22.73 -22.80 -21.51
CA LYS A 147 -23.43 -22.73 -22.81
C LYS A 147 -24.45 -21.58 -22.85
N VAL A 148 -24.04 -20.42 -22.36
CA VAL A 148 -24.89 -19.21 -22.31
C VAL A 148 -25.29 -18.81 -23.73
N ASN A 149 -26.57 -18.51 -23.92
CA ASN A 149 -27.09 -18.07 -25.21
C ASN A 149 -26.47 -16.73 -25.62
N ILE A 150 -26.25 -16.52 -26.91
CA ILE A 150 -25.76 -15.23 -27.45
C ILE A 150 -26.61 -14.03 -27.00
N TRP A 151 -27.92 -14.21 -26.79
CA TRP A 151 -28.83 -13.17 -26.33
C TRP A 151 -28.74 -12.85 -24.83
N ASP A 152 -27.98 -13.65 -24.06
CA ASP A 152 -27.74 -13.45 -22.63
C ASP A 152 -26.26 -13.17 -22.32
N ALA A 153 -25.39 -13.24 -23.34
CA ALA A 153 -23.95 -13.02 -23.19
C ALA A 153 -23.60 -11.60 -22.74
N ASP A 154 -24.39 -10.59 -23.13
CA ASP A 154 -24.23 -9.20 -22.68
C ASP A 154 -24.45 -9.05 -21.17
N LEU A 155 -25.32 -9.88 -20.58
CA LEU A 155 -25.57 -9.87 -19.14
C LEU A 155 -24.35 -10.42 -18.36
N VAL A 156 -23.66 -11.42 -18.91
CA VAL A 156 -22.36 -11.91 -18.37
C VAL A 156 -21.32 -10.82 -18.39
N HIS A 157 -21.21 -10.09 -19.51
CA HIS A 157 -20.33 -8.93 -19.56
C HIS A 157 -20.69 -7.89 -18.49
N ALA A 158 -21.97 -7.51 -18.36
CA ALA A 158 -22.40 -6.53 -17.35
C ALA A 158 -22.16 -6.98 -15.90
N ALA A 159 -22.25 -8.27 -15.60
CA ALA A 159 -21.96 -8.82 -14.27
C ALA A 159 -20.45 -8.86 -13.97
N VAL A 160 -19.60 -9.04 -14.98
CA VAL A 160 -18.14 -9.13 -14.83
C VAL A 160 -17.50 -7.74 -14.88
N TRP A 161 -17.77 -6.98 -15.94
CA TRP A 161 -17.17 -5.67 -16.24
C TRP A 161 -17.93 -4.49 -15.62
N GLY A 162 -19.16 -4.70 -15.15
CA GLY A 162 -20.00 -3.63 -14.69
C GLY A 162 -20.51 -2.78 -15.85
N ARG A 163 -20.46 -1.45 -15.71
CA ARG A 163 -20.97 -0.48 -16.69
C ARG A 163 -19.94 -0.02 -17.73
N TYR A 164 -18.72 -0.56 -17.71
CA TYR A 164 -17.76 -0.31 -18.79
C TYR A 164 -18.35 -0.77 -20.14
N PRO A 165 -18.12 -0.09 -21.28
CA PRO A 165 -17.32 1.13 -21.49
C PRO A 165 -18.09 2.44 -21.33
N GLN A 166 -19.37 2.42 -20.91
CA GLN A 166 -20.11 3.65 -20.63
C GLN A 166 -19.48 4.43 -19.47
N THR A 167 -18.87 3.72 -18.51
CA THR A 167 -17.95 4.30 -17.52
C THR A 167 -16.50 4.01 -17.89
N MET A 168 -15.58 4.89 -17.49
CA MET A 168 -14.14 4.68 -17.72
C MET A 168 -13.58 3.51 -16.89
N GLU A 169 -14.14 3.29 -15.70
CA GLU A 169 -13.79 2.20 -14.80
C GLU A 169 -14.81 1.04 -14.90
N MET A 170 -14.50 -0.08 -14.25
CA MET A 170 -15.37 -1.26 -14.15
C MET A 170 -16.47 -1.08 -13.09
N LEU A 171 -17.20 0.03 -13.15
CA LEU A 171 -18.18 0.43 -12.13
C LEU A 171 -19.27 -0.64 -11.95
N GLY A 172 -19.34 -1.22 -10.76
CA GLY A 172 -20.28 -2.29 -10.44
C GLY A 172 -19.92 -3.66 -11.03
N GLY A 173 -18.70 -3.82 -11.54
CA GLY A 173 -18.14 -5.11 -11.93
C GLY A 173 -17.74 -5.95 -10.71
N ASN A 174 -17.47 -7.22 -10.96
CA ASN A 174 -17.09 -8.20 -9.94
C ASN A 174 -15.66 -8.75 -10.14
N VAL A 175 -14.86 -8.03 -10.93
CA VAL A 175 -13.43 -8.27 -11.13
C VAL A 175 -12.70 -6.99 -10.76
N SER A 176 -11.65 -7.10 -9.93
CA SER A 176 -10.98 -5.93 -9.37
C SER A 176 -9.48 -6.17 -9.22
N SER A 177 -8.68 -5.19 -9.61
CA SER A 177 -7.24 -5.10 -9.32
C SER A 177 -6.98 -4.19 -8.13
N LEU A 178 -5.76 -4.27 -7.57
CA LEU A 178 -5.34 -3.35 -6.52
C LEU A 178 -5.15 -1.91 -7.04
N LEU A 179 -4.67 -1.80 -8.29
CA LEU A 179 -4.49 -0.52 -8.98
C LEU A 179 -5.79 -0.11 -9.67
N ALA A 180 -6.21 1.13 -9.44
CA ALA A 180 -7.30 1.75 -10.19
C ALA A 180 -6.85 2.17 -11.61
N VAL A 181 -7.83 2.43 -12.48
CA VAL A 181 -7.56 2.73 -13.90
C VAL A 181 -6.70 4.00 -14.07
N PRO A 182 -5.80 4.06 -15.08
CA PRO A 182 -4.87 5.18 -15.25
C PRO A 182 -5.53 6.56 -15.37
N GLN A 183 -6.76 6.62 -15.87
CA GLN A 183 -7.56 7.85 -15.99
C GLN A 183 -7.87 8.50 -14.63
N GLN A 184 -7.74 7.75 -13.53
CA GLN A 184 -7.91 8.25 -12.16
C GLN A 184 -6.58 8.63 -11.50
N ASN A 185 -5.46 8.60 -12.24
CA ASN A 185 -4.19 9.07 -11.72
C ASN A 185 -4.17 10.60 -11.75
N GLU A 186 -3.92 11.18 -10.57
CA GLU A 186 -3.83 12.61 -10.32
C GLU A 186 -2.50 13.21 -10.84
N GLY A 187 -1.53 12.38 -11.19
CA GLY A 187 -0.25 12.79 -11.78
C GLY A 187 0.41 11.67 -12.58
N MET A 188 1.43 12.03 -13.35
CA MET A 188 2.24 11.06 -14.10
C MET A 188 3.08 10.23 -13.12
N GLY A 189 3.07 8.90 -13.28
CA GLY A 189 3.79 7.97 -12.38
C GLY A 189 3.09 7.66 -11.05
N TYR A 190 1.81 8.04 -10.90
CA TYR A 190 1.07 7.90 -9.64
C TYR A 190 0.37 6.55 -9.44
N ALA A 191 0.48 5.61 -10.37
CA ALA A 191 -0.27 4.37 -10.36
C ALA A 191 -0.11 3.60 -9.04
N LEU A 192 1.14 3.39 -8.60
CA LEU A 192 1.45 2.69 -7.34
C LEU A 192 0.99 3.43 -6.08
N ARG A 193 0.65 4.72 -6.20
CA ARG A 193 0.08 5.54 -5.12
C ARG A 193 -1.43 5.48 -5.07
N ASN A 194 -2.07 4.82 -6.03
CA ASN A 194 -3.53 4.74 -6.17
C ASN A 194 -4.11 3.50 -5.49
N ILE A 195 -3.69 3.27 -4.25
CA ILE A 195 -4.06 2.11 -3.43
C ILE A 195 -4.53 2.60 -2.05
N PRO A 196 -5.85 2.60 -1.77
CA PRO A 196 -6.40 2.93 -0.46
C PRO A 196 -5.73 2.20 0.71
N CYS A 197 -5.50 2.92 1.81
CA CYS A 197 -4.94 2.34 3.04
C CYS A 197 -5.78 1.18 3.58
N ALA A 198 -7.09 1.15 3.33
CA ALA A 198 -7.95 0.00 3.62
C ALA A 198 -7.47 -1.30 2.96
N HIS A 199 -7.07 -1.26 1.69
CA HIS A 199 -6.54 -2.44 1.00
C HIS A 199 -5.25 -2.91 1.64
N ILE A 200 -4.31 -1.99 1.86
CA ILE A 200 -3.00 -2.29 2.44
C ILE A 200 -3.15 -2.92 3.83
N ALA A 201 -3.98 -2.34 4.70
CA ALA A 201 -4.18 -2.85 6.04
C ALA A 201 -4.81 -4.25 6.05
N LEU A 202 -5.76 -4.55 5.16
CA LEU A 202 -6.36 -5.89 5.07
C LEU A 202 -5.41 -6.92 4.43
N ILE A 203 -4.65 -6.53 3.41
CA ILE A 203 -3.63 -7.39 2.80
C ILE A 203 -2.61 -7.83 3.86
N ALA A 204 -2.15 -6.90 4.68
CA ALA A 204 -1.25 -7.16 5.81
C ALA A 204 -1.93 -7.84 7.01
N LYS A 205 -3.21 -8.27 6.88
CA LYS A 205 -4.02 -8.86 7.95
C LYS A 205 -3.99 -8.04 9.25
N LYS A 206 -4.04 -6.71 9.11
CA LYS A 206 -3.96 -5.72 10.20
C LYS A 206 -2.69 -5.79 11.06
N ASN A 207 -1.58 -6.31 10.52
CA ASN A 207 -0.27 -6.14 11.12
C ASN A 207 0.28 -4.74 10.78
N ALA A 208 0.45 -3.88 11.79
CA ALA A 208 0.80 -2.47 11.58
C ALA A 208 2.19 -2.25 10.95
N MET A 209 3.19 -3.05 11.32
CA MET A 209 4.54 -2.97 10.75
C MET A 209 4.53 -3.41 9.28
N ASN A 210 3.86 -4.51 8.94
CA ASN A 210 3.75 -4.97 7.55
C ASN A 210 2.86 -4.05 6.70
N ALA A 211 1.81 -3.45 7.27
CA ALA A 211 1.00 -2.44 6.58
C ALA A 211 1.84 -1.19 6.25
N ALA A 212 2.64 -0.71 7.19
CA ALA A 212 3.59 0.38 6.95
C ALA A 212 4.66 0.00 5.91
N ALA A 213 5.21 -1.21 6.00
CA ALA A 213 6.23 -1.69 5.07
C ALA A 213 5.69 -1.79 3.64
N LEU A 214 4.56 -2.47 3.42
CA LEU A 214 3.93 -2.58 2.10
C LEU A 214 3.61 -1.19 1.53
N SER A 215 3.01 -0.30 2.34
CA SER A 215 2.71 1.07 1.95
C SER A 215 3.97 1.85 1.56
N SER A 216 5.04 1.76 2.36
CA SER A 216 6.30 2.45 2.10
C SER A 216 6.99 1.93 0.85
N ILE A 217 6.98 0.61 0.61
CA ILE A 217 7.51 0.00 -0.61
C ILE A 217 6.79 0.57 -1.83
N LEU A 218 5.45 0.61 -1.81
CA LEU A 218 4.64 1.12 -2.91
C LEU A 218 4.89 2.61 -3.16
N GLU A 219 4.82 3.42 -2.10
CA GLU A 219 5.03 4.87 -2.19
C GLU A 219 6.45 5.23 -2.63
N GLN A 220 7.48 4.63 -2.02
CA GLN A 220 8.87 4.94 -2.35
C GLN A 220 9.25 4.41 -3.72
N THR A 221 8.68 3.28 -4.17
CA THR A 221 8.85 2.84 -5.56
C THR A 221 8.16 3.79 -6.54
N ALA A 222 6.99 4.34 -6.19
CA ALA A 222 6.36 5.37 -7.00
C ALA A 222 7.22 6.63 -7.12
N MET A 223 8.03 6.97 -6.11
CA MET A 223 8.96 8.11 -6.20
C MET A 223 10.06 7.87 -7.25
N PHE A 224 10.45 6.61 -7.51
CA PHE A 224 11.31 6.27 -8.65
C PHE A 224 10.56 6.40 -9.98
N GLU A 225 9.30 5.94 -10.05
CA GLU A 225 8.45 6.06 -11.25
C GLU A 225 8.17 7.53 -11.62
N MET A 226 7.96 8.39 -10.63
CA MET A 226 7.69 9.82 -10.78
C MET A 226 8.95 10.65 -11.06
N GLY A 227 10.14 10.04 -10.94
CA GLY A 227 11.44 10.73 -11.10
C GLY A 227 11.86 11.58 -9.89
N ASP A 228 11.11 11.56 -8.78
CA ASP A 228 11.46 12.24 -7.53
C ASP A 228 12.70 11.61 -6.87
N ALA A 229 12.91 10.30 -7.04
CA ALA A 229 14.05 9.56 -6.49
C ALA A 229 15.25 9.47 -7.48
N ILE A 230 15.53 10.55 -8.21
CA ILE A 230 16.66 10.62 -9.15
C ILE A 230 17.75 11.59 -8.63
N GLY A 231 19.02 11.26 -8.89
CA GLY A 231 20.15 12.12 -8.56
C GLY A 231 20.32 12.30 -7.06
N SER A 232 20.41 13.55 -6.59
CA SER A 232 20.64 13.90 -5.18
C SER A 232 19.54 13.44 -4.23
N PHE A 233 18.35 13.15 -4.75
CA PHE A 233 17.18 12.73 -3.97
C PHE A 233 17.05 11.22 -3.83
N GLU A 234 17.78 10.43 -4.61
CA GLU A 234 17.69 8.96 -4.52
C GLU A 234 18.07 8.46 -3.11
N ARG A 235 19.18 8.96 -2.53
CA ARG A 235 19.59 8.60 -1.16
C ARG A 235 18.54 8.99 -0.12
N PHE A 236 17.84 10.11 -0.31
CA PHE A 236 16.79 10.58 0.59
C PHE A 236 15.62 9.59 0.63
N HIS A 237 15.17 9.11 -0.54
CA HIS A 237 14.10 8.12 -0.64
C HIS A 237 14.53 6.72 -0.18
N LEU A 238 15.75 6.29 -0.47
CA LEU A 238 16.27 5.00 0.00
C LEU A 238 16.37 4.94 1.53
N LEU A 239 16.89 5.99 2.16
CA LEU A 239 16.95 6.06 3.63
C LEU A 239 15.54 6.16 4.23
N GLY A 240 14.63 6.90 3.59
CA GLY A 240 13.22 6.95 3.96
C GLY A 240 12.57 5.58 3.98
N LEU A 241 12.70 4.82 2.89
CA LEU A 241 12.22 3.44 2.80
C LEU A 241 12.84 2.56 3.90
N ALA A 242 14.16 2.62 4.07
CA ALA A 242 14.85 1.77 5.03
C ALA A 242 14.44 2.03 6.48
N TYR A 243 14.49 3.28 6.93
CA TYR A 243 14.25 3.62 8.34
C TYR A 243 12.76 3.70 8.69
N GLN A 244 11.94 4.35 7.86
CA GLN A 244 10.50 4.46 8.15
C GLN A 244 9.77 3.17 7.78
N GLY A 245 9.96 2.67 6.56
CA GLY A 245 9.20 1.54 6.03
C GLY A 245 9.68 0.18 6.51
N LEU A 246 11.01 0.00 6.59
CA LEU A 246 11.64 -1.31 6.78
C LEU A 246 12.34 -1.49 8.12
N ASN A 247 12.09 -0.59 9.09
CA ASN A 247 12.61 -0.67 10.46
C ASN A 247 14.14 -0.88 10.54
N ALA A 248 14.90 -0.22 9.66
CA ALA A 248 16.36 -0.24 9.71
C ALA A 248 16.88 0.18 11.10
N ASP A 249 17.89 -0.54 11.58
CA ASP A 249 18.51 -0.33 12.90
C ASP A 249 17.51 -0.36 14.07
N ASN A 250 16.41 -1.10 13.87
CA ASN A 250 15.28 -1.30 14.78
C ASN A 250 14.59 -0.02 15.27
N ILE A 251 14.85 1.12 14.62
CA ILE A 251 14.52 2.42 15.20
C ILE A 251 13.01 2.59 15.46
N VAL A 252 12.13 2.13 14.56
CA VAL A 252 10.69 2.29 14.72
C VAL A 252 10.22 1.44 15.89
N TYR A 253 10.64 0.17 15.93
CA TYR A 253 10.27 -0.75 16.99
C TYR A 253 10.79 -0.29 18.36
N ASP A 254 12.04 0.17 18.43
CA ASP A 254 12.66 0.67 19.67
C ASP A 254 11.91 1.90 20.20
N LEU A 255 11.64 2.87 19.34
CA LEU A 255 10.89 4.08 19.71
C LEU A 255 9.47 3.75 20.19
N VAL A 256 8.78 2.83 19.53
CA VAL A 256 7.45 2.36 19.99
C VAL A 256 7.58 1.66 21.34
N LYS A 257 8.55 0.75 21.50
CA LYS A 257 8.74 -0.02 22.73
C LYS A 257 9.07 0.87 23.93
N GLU A 258 9.94 1.86 23.76
CA GLU A 258 10.30 2.83 24.78
C GLU A 258 9.09 3.65 25.25
N ASN A 259 8.16 3.95 24.34
CA ASN A 259 7.02 4.82 24.59
C ASN A 259 5.68 4.08 24.81
N ALA A 260 5.67 2.74 24.79
CA ALA A 260 4.44 1.93 24.67
C ALA A 260 3.44 2.04 25.83
N LYS A 261 3.90 2.32 27.06
CA LYS A 261 3.03 2.26 28.26
C LYS A 261 2.44 3.61 28.66
N THR A 262 3.28 4.64 28.68
CA THR A 262 2.94 5.98 29.20
C THR A 262 3.37 7.09 28.25
N GLY A 263 3.96 6.76 27.11
CA GLY A 263 4.48 7.73 26.18
C GLY A 263 3.38 8.47 25.45
N THR A 264 3.64 9.74 25.18
CA THR A 264 2.84 10.62 24.34
C THR A 264 3.55 10.87 23.01
N LEU A 265 2.92 11.62 22.11
CA LEU A 265 3.57 12.06 20.89
C LEU A 265 4.84 12.89 21.18
N GLY A 266 4.82 13.73 22.21
CA GLY A 266 5.98 14.52 22.64
C GLY A 266 7.14 13.65 23.15
N ASP A 267 6.84 12.58 23.88
CA ASP A 267 7.88 11.65 24.37
C ASP A 267 8.56 10.90 23.23
N VAL A 268 7.80 10.56 22.17
CA VAL A 268 8.37 9.97 20.96
C VAL A 268 9.27 10.97 20.23
N VAL A 269 8.90 12.25 20.15
CA VAL A 269 9.76 13.31 19.60
C VAL A 269 11.07 13.38 20.38
N ILE A 270 11.00 13.44 21.71
CA ILE A 270 12.19 13.46 22.58
C ILE A 270 13.05 12.21 22.36
N SER A 271 12.45 11.03 22.30
CA SER A 271 13.15 9.75 22.08
C SER A 271 13.84 9.73 20.70
N THR A 272 13.19 10.26 19.67
CA THR A 272 13.74 10.39 18.32
C THR A 272 14.96 11.32 18.29
N VAL A 273 14.86 12.49 18.94
CA VAL A 273 15.96 13.47 19.04
C VAL A 273 17.14 12.88 19.83
N LYS A 274 16.88 12.20 20.95
CA LYS A 274 17.90 11.50 21.75
C LYS A 274 18.62 10.44 20.91
N ARG A 275 17.88 9.62 20.16
CA ARG A 275 18.45 8.62 19.26
C ARG A 275 19.30 9.25 18.16
N ALA A 276 18.80 10.31 17.52
CA ALA A 276 19.55 11.03 16.48
C ALA A 276 20.85 11.67 17.01
N LEU A 277 20.85 12.18 18.25
CA LEU A 277 22.05 12.69 18.92
C LEU A 277 23.05 11.57 19.24
N SER A 278 22.56 10.47 19.82
CA SER A 278 23.38 9.30 20.16
C SER A 278 24.09 8.72 18.94
N ASP A 279 23.39 8.67 17.80
CA ASP A 279 23.91 8.14 16.55
C ASP A 279 24.73 9.17 15.74
N GLY A 280 24.89 10.39 16.28
CA GLY A 280 25.65 11.47 15.63
C GLY A 280 25.03 12.03 14.35
N VAL A 281 23.73 11.76 14.11
CA VAL A 281 22.99 12.27 12.94
C VAL A 281 22.75 13.78 13.07
N ILE A 282 22.56 14.26 14.30
CA ILE A 282 22.43 15.68 14.61
C ILE A 282 23.40 16.06 15.73
N LYS A 283 23.70 17.36 15.85
CA LYS A 283 24.53 17.90 16.93
C LYS A 283 24.09 19.30 17.34
N PRO A 284 24.37 19.74 18.59
CA PRO A 284 24.16 21.12 18.99
C PRO A 284 24.89 22.10 18.07
N LEU A 285 24.21 23.15 17.65
CA LEU A 285 24.76 24.27 16.88
C LEU A 285 25.10 25.44 17.81
N LYS A 286 24.11 25.96 18.53
CA LYS A 286 24.26 27.11 19.43
C LYS A 286 23.16 27.15 20.48
N LYS A 287 23.46 27.74 21.64
CA LYS A 287 22.44 28.10 22.64
C LYS A 287 21.95 29.52 22.40
N THR A 288 20.64 29.73 22.47
CA THR A 288 20.01 31.06 22.42
C THR A 288 20.03 31.71 23.81
N PRO A 289 19.68 33.02 23.93
CA PRO A 289 19.66 33.69 25.24
C PRO A 289 18.71 33.07 26.27
N SER A 290 17.67 32.35 25.83
CA SER A 290 16.75 31.64 26.74
C SER A 290 17.31 30.33 27.29
N GLY A 291 18.49 29.88 26.82
CA GLY A 291 19.08 28.58 27.13
C GLY A 291 18.67 27.46 26.17
N TYR A 292 17.75 27.73 25.23
CA TYR A 292 17.33 26.78 24.21
C TYR A 292 18.48 26.42 23.25
N THR A 293 18.65 25.14 22.95
CA THR A 293 19.73 24.66 22.08
C THR A 293 19.20 24.43 20.66
N LEU A 294 19.71 25.18 19.70
CA LEU A 294 19.50 24.91 18.28
C LEU A 294 20.43 23.76 17.86
N TYR A 295 19.93 22.88 17.01
CA TYR A 295 20.67 21.74 16.46
C TYR A 295 20.96 21.95 14.97
N THR A 296 21.94 21.20 14.47
CA THR A 296 22.31 21.15 13.05
C THR A 296 22.66 19.73 12.64
N THR A 297 22.70 19.47 11.33
CA THR A 297 23.13 18.19 10.75
C THR A 297 23.93 18.45 9.48
N SER A 298 24.93 17.60 9.22
CA SER A 298 25.61 17.52 7.93
C SER A 298 25.01 16.47 7.00
N ASP A 299 24.02 15.71 7.46
CA ASP A 299 23.34 14.65 6.71
C ASP A 299 21.81 14.81 6.81
N LEU A 300 21.29 15.76 6.02
CA LEU A 300 19.84 16.05 5.99
C LEU A 300 19.00 14.85 5.56
N ASN A 301 19.52 13.99 4.69
CA ASN A 301 18.79 12.81 4.22
C ASN A 301 18.62 11.80 5.37
N LYS A 302 19.67 11.56 6.14
CA LYS A 302 19.61 10.65 7.30
C LYS A 302 18.81 11.25 8.46
N TRP A 303 18.91 12.57 8.70
CA TRP A 303 18.03 13.26 9.65
C TRP A 303 16.55 13.08 9.27
N ASN A 304 16.19 13.32 8.00
CA ASN A 304 14.83 13.12 7.54
C ASN A 304 14.35 11.68 7.75
N ALA A 305 15.19 10.69 7.46
CA ALA A 305 14.86 9.28 7.65
C ALA A 305 14.60 8.93 9.13
N TYR A 306 15.39 9.49 10.06
CA TYR A 306 15.19 9.32 11.51
C TYR A 306 13.89 10.00 11.97
N ALA A 307 13.64 11.22 11.52
CA ALA A 307 12.39 11.93 11.83
C ALA A 307 11.17 11.18 11.25
N ALA A 308 11.27 10.61 10.04
CA ALA A 308 10.22 9.82 9.41
C ALA A 308 9.93 8.51 10.17
N ALA A 309 10.96 7.85 10.70
CA ALA A 309 10.79 6.70 11.59
C ALA A 309 10.11 7.10 12.91
N GLY A 310 10.52 8.22 13.51
CA GLY A 310 9.87 8.79 14.69
C GLY A 310 8.41 9.15 14.45
N LEU A 311 8.06 9.67 13.27
CA LEU A 311 6.68 9.95 12.86
C LEU A 311 5.82 8.69 12.82
N LEU A 312 6.35 7.60 12.26
CA LEU A 312 5.66 6.31 12.24
C LEU A 312 5.48 5.76 13.65
N ALA A 313 6.53 5.81 14.49
CA ALA A 313 6.43 5.42 15.89
C ALA A 313 5.39 6.25 16.65
N GLY A 314 5.38 7.57 16.45
CA GLY A 314 4.42 8.50 17.05
C GLY A 314 2.98 8.21 16.60
N THR A 315 2.81 7.78 15.34
CA THR A 315 1.52 7.34 14.82
C THR A 315 1.06 6.05 15.51
N MET A 316 1.95 5.06 15.65
CA MET A 316 1.64 3.81 16.34
C MET A 316 1.33 4.02 17.83
N ILE A 317 2.06 4.90 18.52
CA ILE A 317 1.78 5.26 19.92
C ILE A 317 0.42 5.97 20.03
N THR A 318 0.19 7.02 19.25
CA THR A 318 -1.01 7.85 19.38
C THR A 318 -2.27 7.11 18.96
N CYS A 319 -2.27 6.51 17.77
CA CYS A 319 -3.42 5.74 17.26
C CYS A 319 -3.58 4.41 18.01
N GLY A 320 -2.49 3.79 18.46
CA GLY A 320 -2.53 2.56 19.26
C GLY A 320 -3.09 2.79 20.67
N ALA A 321 -2.78 3.91 21.32
CA ALA A 321 -3.35 4.26 22.62
C ALA A 321 -4.88 4.47 22.52
N ALA A 322 -5.34 5.15 21.46
CA ALA A 322 -6.76 5.38 21.22
C ALA A 322 -7.49 4.19 20.58
N ARG A 323 -6.74 3.23 20.00
CA ARG A 323 -7.26 2.19 19.10
C ARG A 323 -8.15 2.75 17.98
N SER A 324 -7.78 3.93 17.47
CA SER A 324 -8.53 4.66 16.46
C SER A 324 -7.62 5.34 15.45
N MET A 325 -7.93 5.19 14.16
CA MET A 325 -7.13 5.79 13.09
C MET A 325 -7.34 7.30 12.92
N GLN A 326 -8.41 7.88 13.46
CA GLN A 326 -8.78 9.28 13.25
C GLN A 326 -7.71 10.29 13.72
N HIS A 327 -6.80 9.86 14.59
CA HIS A 327 -5.73 10.69 15.15
C HIS A 327 -4.53 10.86 14.20
N ALA A 328 -4.40 10.03 13.16
CA ALA A 328 -3.29 10.07 12.21
C ALA A 328 -2.98 11.48 11.64
N PRO A 329 -3.96 12.24 11.10
CA PRO A 329 -3.67 13.59 10.59
C PRO A 329 -3.14 14.55 11.66
N SER A 330 -3.62 14.43 12.90
CA SER A 330 -3.13 15.24 14.02
C SER A 330 -1.66 14.93 14.34
N VAL A 331 -1.28 13.65 14.31
CA VAL A 331 0.12 13.22 14.48
C VAL A 331 1.01 13.86 13.42
N PHE A 332 0.57 13.96 12.16
CA PHE A 332 1.37 14.54 11.09
C PHE A 332 1.66 16.02 11.30
N ILE A 333 0.68 16.76 11.81
CA ILE A 333 0.85 18.18 12.15
C ILE A 333 1.79 18.29 13.35
N TYR A 334 1.40 17.71 14.48
CA TYR A 334 2.03 18.02 15.76
C TYR A 334 3.36 17.30 15.98
N PHE A 335 3.62 16.14 15.37
CA PHE A 335 4.95 15.54 15.43
C PHE A 335 5.98 16.49 14.79
N ASN A 336 5.68 16.99 13.59
CA ASN A 336 6.57 17.90 12.87
C ASN A 336 6.68 19.25 13.57
N ASP A 337 5.56 19.81 14.04
CA ASP A 337 5.53 21.06 14.78
C ASP A 337 6.40 21.01 16.06
N LEU A 338 6.36 19.88 16.78
CA LEU A 338 7.15 19.63 17.97
C LEU A 338 8.62 19.37 17.64
N VAL A 339 8.95 18.55 16.63
CA VAL A 339 10.34 18.29 16.22
C VAL A 339 11.04 19.60 15.83
N GLU A 340 10.36 20.45 15.06
CA GLU A 340 10.91 21.74 14.63
C GLU A 340 11.14 22.68 15.81
N ARG A 341 10.24 22.69 16.81
CA ARG A 341 10.38 23.51 18.03
C ARG A 341 11.34 22.95 19.07
N GLU A 342 11.57 21.64 19.07
CA GLU A 342 12.50 20.97 19.98
C GLU A 342 13.95 21.08 19.48
N THR A 343 14.14 21.17 18.16
CA THR A 343 15.49 21.09 17.55
C THR A 343 15.91 22.30 16.73
N GLY A 344 14.96 23.02 16.12
CA GLY A 344 15.25 24.00 15.05
C GLY A 344 15.66 23.37 13.71
N LEU A 345 15.60 22.05 13.58
CA LEU A 345 15.79 21.33 12.32
C LEU A 345 14.45 21.19 11.59
N PRO A 346 14.45 21.04 10.26
CA PRO A 346 13.21 20.85 9.50
C PRO A 346 12.53 19.52 9.87
N GLY A 347 11.19 19.52 9.87
CA GLY A 347 10.38 18.32 10.01
C GLY A 347 10.48 17.39 8.80
N VAL A 348 9.75 16.27 8.89
CA VAL A 348 9.71 15.21 7.88
C VAL A 348 9.25 15.77 6.54
N ASP A 349 9.99 15.37 5.51
CA ASP A 349 9.82 15.79 4.13
C ASP A 349 9.81 17.31 3.97
N PHE A 350 10.60 17.99 4.81
CA PHE A 350 10.81 19.45 4.82
C PHE A 350 9.48 20.24 4.91
N GLY A 351 8.57 19.77 5.78
CA GLY A 351 7.28 20.40 6.03
C GLY A 351 6.13 19.85 5.19
N ARG A 352 6.40 19.06 4.14
CA ARG A 352 5.34 18.47 3.29
C ARG A 352 4.45 17.48 4.05
N VAL A 353 4.99 16.77 5.05
CA VAL A 353 4.17 15.92 5.93
C VAL A 353 3.23 16.76 6.78
N ALA A 354 3.72 17.86 7.38
CA ALA A 354 2.88 18.74 8.19
C ALA A 354 1.75 19.35 7.36
N GLY A 355 2.05 19.85 6.14
CA GLY A 355 1.05 20.35 5.20
C GLY A 355 0.01 19.30 4.81
N THR A 356 0.46 18.09 4.46
CA THR A 356 -0.44 16.96 4.20
C THR A 356 -1.33 16.63 5.41
N GLY A 357 -0.79 16.75 6.63
CA GLY A 357 -1.51 16.59 7.88
C GLY A 357 -2.62 17.61 8.08
N VAL A 358 -2.36 18.89 7.76
CA VAL A 358 -3.35 19.98 7.81
C VAL A 358 -4.52 19.67 6.87
N GLU A 359 -4.23 19.33 5.62
CA GLU A 359 -5.28 19.04 4.64
C GLU A 359 -6.06 17.78 5.01
N MET A 360 -5.37 16.69 5.37
CA MET A 360 -6.03 15.46 5.77
C MET A 360 -6.89 15.66 7.02
N SER A 361 -6.43 16.45 7.99
CA SER A 361 -7.22 16.81 9.18
C SER A 361 -8.53 17.51 8.79
N PHE A 362 -8.44 18.51 7.91
CA PHE A 362 -9.61 19.24 7.43
C PHE A 362 -10.57 18.34 6.65
N PHE A 363 -10.08 17.57 5.68
CA PHE A 363 -10.91 16.70 4.83
C PHE A 363 -11.35 15.39 5.51
N SER A 364 -10.88 15.08 6.72
CA SER A 364 -11.44 14.00 7.53
C SER A 364 -12.41 14.47 8.63
N HIS A 365 -12.59 15.78 8.80
CA HIS A 365 -13.44 16.38 9.85
C HIS A 365 -14.33 17.52 9.34
N SER A 366 -14.54 17.63 8.03
CA SER A 366 -15.36 18.68 7.43
C SER A 366 -16.38 18.12 6.44
N ILE A 367 -17.19 19.02 5.89
CA ILE A 367 -18.28 18.70 4.97
C ILE A 367 -17.86 18.73 3.49
N TYR A 368 -16.61 19.11 3.18
CA TYR A 368 -16.20 19.47 1.82
C TYR A 368 -15.71 18.31 0.95
N GLY A 369 -15.55 17.12 1.53
CA GLY A 369 -15.05 15.94 0.84
C GLY A 369 -14.15 15.11 1.74
N GLY A 370 -13.32 14.27 1.13
CA GLY A 370 -12.45 13.34 1.84
C GLY A 370 -13.23 12.22 2.52
N GLY A 371 -12.90 11.91 3.76
CA GLY A 371 -13.47 10.78 4.48
C GLY A 371 -12.60 10.36 5.66
N ASN A 372 -12.83 9.13 6.15
CA ASN A 372 -11.98 8.59 7.21
C ASN A 372 -10.60 8.20 6.67
N PRO A 373 -9.58 8.03 7.53
CA PRO A 373 -8.21 7.71 7.11
C PRO A 373 -8.07 6.49 6.17
N ALA A 374 -8.99 5.53 6.21
CA ALA A 374 -8.89 4.30 5.43
C ALA A 374 -9.12 4.49 3.92
N VAL A 375 -9.79 5.56 3.48
CA VAL A 375 -10.01 5.83 2.05
C VAL A 375 -8.84 6.53 1.37
N PHE A 376 -7.94 7.16 2.15
CA PHE A 376 -6.84 7.93 1.58
C PHE A 376 -5.72 7.05 1.02
N HIS A 377 -4.97 7.62 0.08
CA HIS A 377 -3.84 7.02 -0.62
C HIS A 377 -2.97 8.13 -1.23
N GLY A 378 -1.76 7.82 -1.70
CA GLY A 378 -0.82 8.84 -2.20
C GLY A 378 -1.20 9.46 -3.55
N ASN A 379 -2.21 8.90 -4.23
CA ASN A 379 -2.83 9.49 -5.41
C ASN A 379 -4.00 10.43 -5.07
N HIS A 380 -4.55 10.41 -3.85
CA HIS A 380 -5.67 11.28 -3.50
C HIS A 380 -5.21 12.74 -3.39
N ILE A 381 -6.00 13.68 -3.92
CA ILE A 381 -5.64 15.11 -4.02
C ILE A 381 -5.20 15.74 -2.69
N VAL A 382 -5.77 15.29 -1.57
CA VAL A 382 -5.48 15.73 -0.18
C VAL A 382 -4.18 15.14 0.40
N THR A 383 -3.77 13.95 -0.05
CA THR A 383 -2.70 13.17 0.60
C THR A 383 -1.50 12.89 -0.30
N ARG A 384 -1.42 13.56 -1.45
CA ARG A 384 -0.37 13.36 -2.45
C ARG A 384 0.92 14.16 -2.25
N HIS A 385 0.89 15.19 -1.40
CA HIS A 385 1.93 16.22 -1.33
C HIS A 385 3.24 15.71 -0.73
N SER A 386 3.15 14.96 0.38
CA SER A 386 4.27 14.22 0.95
C SER A 386 4.75 13.15 -0.02
N LYS A 387 6.07 13.11 -0.23
CA LYS A 387 6.73 12.22 -1.20
C LYS A 387 7.05 10.86 -0.58
N GLY A 388 5.98 10.17 -0.15
CA GLY A 388 6.02 8.79 0.35
C GLY A 388 6.23 8.62 1.85
N PHE A 389 6.07 9.67 2.66
CA PHE A 389 6.31 9.63 4.11
C PHE A 389 5.04 9.66 4.97
N THR A 390 3.87 9.94 4.37
CA THR A 390 2.60 10.06 5.10
C THR A 390 1.76 8.78 5.06
N ILE A 391 1.55 8.22 3.86
CA ILE A 391 0.68 7.05 3.66
C ILE A 391 1.13 5.80 4.44
N PRO A 392 2.44 5.54 4.68
CA PRO A 392 2.87 4.44 5.57
C PRO A 392 2.31 4.55 6.99
N CYS A 393 2.28 5.77 7.53
CA CYS A 393 1.71 6.05 8.85
C CYS A 393 0.19 5.85 8.85
N VAL A 394 -0.51 6.28 7.81
CA VAL A 394 -1.96 6.07 7.68
C VAL A 394 -2.28 4.56 7.61
N ALA A 395 -1.54 3.77 6.83
CA ALA A 395 -1.74 2.33 6.74
C ALA A 395 -1.55 1.63 8.11
N ALA A 396 -0.53 2.02 8.88
CA ALA A 396 -0.34 1.54 10.24
C ALA A 396 -1.50 1.92 11.17
N ALA A 397 -1.98 3.18 11.10
CA ALA A 397 -3.11 3.64 11.90
C ALA A 397 -4.40 2.86 11.59
N VAL A 398 -4.68 2.61 10.30
CA VAL A 398 -5.83 1.81 9.85
C VAL A 398 -5.74 0.36 10.36
N ALA A 399 -4.55 -0.22 10.39
CA ALA A 399 -4.32 -1.56 10.94
C ALA A 399 -4.57 -1.63 12.47
N LEU A 400 -4.34 -0.53 13.19
CA LEU A 400 -4.52 -0.45 14.66
C LEU A 400 -5.97 -0.15 15.09
N ASP A 401 -6.80 0.35 14.18
CA ASP A 401 -8.20 0.71 14.43
C ASP A 401 -9.05 -0.48 14.91
N ALA A 402 -9.80 -0.28 15.99
CA ALA A 402 -10.65 -1.31 16.60
C ALA A 402 -12.10 -1.30 16.09
N GLY A 403 -12.37 -0.68 14.94
CA GLY A 403 -13.71 -0.59 14.35
C GLY A 403 -14.43 0.70 14.76
N THR A 404 -13.73 1.83 14.80
CA THR A 404 -14.31 3.10 15.29
C THR A 404 -14.98 3.93 14.19
N THR A 405 -15.26 3.34 13.02
CA THR A 405 -15.75 4.09 11.85
C THR A 405 -16.90 3.39 11.12
N ILE A 406 -17.73 4.18 10.45
CA ILE A 406 -18.88 3.69 9.67
C ILE A 406 -18.44 2.99 8.37
N TYR A 407 -17.46 3.58 7.69
CA TYR A 407 -16.83 3.00 6.50
C TYR A 407 -15.59 2.24 6.92
N THR A 408 -15.78 1.00 7.37
CA THR A 408 -14.68 0.18 7.85
C THR A 408 -13.73 -0.21 6.70
N PRO A 409 -12.47 -0.56 7.01
CA PRO A 409 -11.55 -1.07 6.00
C PRO A 409 -12.11 -2.26 5.21
N GLU A 410 -12.87 -3.15 5.85
CA GLU A 410 -13.54 -4.30 5.21
C GLU A 410 -14.58 -3.84 4.18
N LYS A 411 -15.37 -2.81 4.51
CA LYS A 411 -16.39 -2.28 3.61
C LYS A 411 -15.77 -1.55 2.40
N ILE A 412 -14.68 -0.82 2.61
CA ILE A 412 -13.96 -0.11 1.54
C ILE A 412 -13.23 -1.11 0.65
N SER A 413 -12.55 -2.08 1.27
CA SER A 413 -11.67 -3.00 0.57
C SER A 413 -12.42 -4.12 -0.17
N GLY A 414 -13.63 -4.43 0.28
CA GLY A 414 -14.43 -5.52 -0.26
C GLY A 414 -13.64 -6.83 -0.30
N VAL A 415 -13.73 -7.53 -1.43
CA VAL A 415 -13.02 -8.80 -1.64
C VAL A 415 -11.52 -8.62 -1.89
N VAL A 416 -11.07 -7.43 -2.31
CA VAL A 416 -9.70 -7.20 -2.81
C VAL A 416 -8.67 -7.46 -1.71
N GLY A 417 -8.86 -6.83 -0.54
CA GLY A 417 -7.94 -7.00 0.58
C GLY A 417 -7.87 -8.43 1.09
N GLU A 418 -9.01 -9.11 1.15
CA GLU A 418 -9.07 -10.51 1.59
C GLU A 418 -8.35 -11.44 0.61
N VAL A 419 -8.65 -11.33 -0.68
CA VAL A 419 -8.07 -12.17 -1.74
C VAL A 419 -6.56 -11.95 -1.86
N LEU A 420 -6.11 -10.69 -1.87
CA LEU A 420 -4.69 -10.37 -2.01
C LEU A 420 -3.88 -10.63 -0.73
N SER A 421 -4.51 -10.77 0.44
CA SER A 421 -3.84 -11.22 1.68
C SER A 421 -3.31 -12.66 1.61
N GLU A 422 -3.73 -13.42 0.60
CA GLU A 422 -3.24 -14.77 0.31
C GLU A 422 -1.96 -14.77 -0.54
N VAL A 423 -1.48 -13.60 -0.97
CA VAL A 423 -0.16 -13.41 -1.59
C VAL A 423 0.86 -13.11 -0.49
N PRO A 424 1.75 -14.06 -0.14
CA PRO A 424 2.64 -13.89 1.03
C PRO A 424 3.55 -12.67 0.94
N GLU A 425 4.07 -12.38 -0.26
CA GLU A 425 4.97 -11.24 -0.50
C GLU A 425 4.27 -9.90 -0.26
N LEU A 426 2.97 -9.81 -0.52
CA LEU A 426 2.19 -8.62 -0.19
C LEU A 426 1.90 -8.57 1.31
N ARG A 427 1.45 -9.68 1.91
CA ARG A 427 1.05 -9.75 3.32
C ARG A 427 2.21 -9.51 4.30
N GLU A 428 3.37 -10.10 4.04
CA GLU A 428 4.54 -10.12 4.93
C GLU A 428 5.74 -9.44 4.27
N SER A 429 5.49 -8.29 3.62
CA SER A 429 6.45 -7.59 2.75
C SER A 429 7.82 -7.37 3.41
N LEU A 430 7.85 -7.00 4.69
CA LEU A 430 9.09 -6.73 5.43
C LEU A 430 10.03 -7.93 5.42
N ARG A 431 9.49 -9.12 5.67
CA ARG A 431 10.27 -10.36 5.70
C ARG A 431 10.89 -10.66 4.33
N TYR A 432 10.08 -10.64 3.27
CA TYR A 432 10.54 -10.98 1.92
C TYR A 432 11.57 -9.97 1.39
N VAL A 433 11.40 -8.68 1.69
CA VAL A 433 12.39 -7.66 1.32
C VAL A 433 13.71 -7.86 2.06
N ASN A 434 13.67 -8.20 3.34
CA ASN A 434 14.88 -8.51 4.11
C ASN A 434 15.60 -9.76 3.58
N GLU A 435 14.87 -10.85 3.31
CA GLU A 435 15.42 -12.07 2.70
C GLU A 435 16.12 -11.76 1.36
N ALA A 436 15.46 -11.00 0.49
CA ALA A 436 16.04 -10.59 -0.79
C ALA A 436 17.26 -9.69 -0.64
N ALA A 437 17.24 -8.74 0.29
CA ALA A 437 18.36 -7.84 0.55
C ALA A 437 19.61 -8.61 0.98
N VAL A 438 19.45 -9.59 1.88
CA VAL A 438 20.54 -10.46 2.33
C VAL A 438 21.11 -11.29 1.18
N SER A 439 20.26 -11.76 0.26
CA SER A 439 20.71 -12.57 -0.88
C SER A 439 21.61 -11.80 -1.87
N ILE A 440 21.44 -10.47 -1.98
CA ILE A 440 22.18 -9.64 -2.93
C ILE A 440 23.27 -8.78 -2.28
N LYS A 441 23.34 -8.71 -0.94
CA LYS A 441 24.24 -7.77 -0.23
C LYS A 441 25.72 -7.91 -0.59
N GLY A 442 26.17 -9.11 -0.96
CA GLY A 442 27.56 -9.37 -1.36
C GLY A 442 27.90 -8.95 -2.80
N GLY A 443 26.88 -8.68 -3.63
CA GLY A 443 27.03 -8.30 -5.04
C GLY A 443 26.88 -6.79 -5.31
N ILE A 444 26.66 -5.99 -4.28
CA ILE A 444 26.53 -4.52 -4.34
C ILE A 444 27.89 -3.91 -4.00
#